data_AF-A0AAV0BIE1-F1
#
_entry.id   AF-A0AAV0BIE1-F1
#
_cell.length_a   1.000
_cell.length_b   1.000
_cell.length_c   1.000
_cell.angle_alpha   90.00
_cell.angle_beta   90.00
_cell.angle_gamma   90.00
#
_symmetry.space_group_name_H-M   'P 1'
#
loop_
_entity.id
_entity.type
_entity.pdbx_description
1 polymer ?
#
loop_
_entity_poly.entity_id
_entity_poly.type
_entity_poly.pdbx_seq_one_letter_code
_entity_poly.pdbx_strand_id
1 'polypeptide(L)'
;YQRELDNILVLLIGGIPIAMTTVLSVTLAVGAQQFAKYKAIVTRITAIEELAGVTILCSDKTGNLTTNKLTIDKSTVKKYSDVSANDVCLLASYASQTENQDAIDSCIVGMVGTKAAQRGIKRIDFKLFDPVIKGTEITYIDVATGEMHRVTKGMMGKTMELCTYNKTEAIEQHSICNNNSQDEIVIRLPDCSHLCPVFKFCGS
;
A
#
# COMPACT_ATOMS: atom_id res chain seq x y z
N TYR A 1 5.19 -12.06 -73.68
CA TYR A 1 5.63 -10.94 -72.82
C TYR A 1 4.50 -10.08 -72.27
N GLN A 2 3.76 -9.26 -73.04
CA GLN A 2 2.68 -8.41 -72.46
C GLN A 2 1.59 -9.22 -71.72
N ARG A 3 1.12 -10.33 -72.31
CA ARG A 3 0.15 -11.22 -71.64
C ARG A 3 0.70 -11.92 -70.38
N GLU A 4 2.02 -12.15 -70.31
CA GLU A 4 2.63 -12.78 -69.13
C GLU A 4 2.77 -11.78 -67.99
N LEU A 5 3.07 -10.52 -68.31
CA LEU A 5 3.07 -9.40 -67.36
C LEU A 5 1.67 -9.13 -66.80
N ASP A 6 0.64 -9.14 -67.66
CA ASP A 6 -0.74 -8.91 -67.24
C ASP A 6 -1.22 -9.98 -66.25
N ASN A 7 -0.87 -11.24 -66.47
CA ASN A 7 -1.21 -12.34 -65.55
C ASN A 7 -0.54 -12.19 -64.18
N ILE A 8 0.74 -11.79 -64.15
CA ILE A 8 1.47 -11.55 -62.90
C ILE A 8 0.87 -10.35 -62.15
N LEU A 9 0.49 -9.29 -62.86
CA LEU A 9 -0.12 -8.10 -62.26
C LEU A 9 -1.46 -8.42 -61.57
N VAL A 10 -2.31 -9.22 -62.21
CA VAL A 10 -3.61 -9.61 -61.62
C VAL A 10 -3.42 -10.49 -60.39
N LEU A 11 -2.47 -11.45 -60.41
CA LEU A 11 -2.13 -12.24 -59.23
C LEU A 11 -1.57 -11.37 -58.09
N LEU A 12 -0.74 -10.38 -58.42
CA LEU A 12 -0.16 -9.48 -57.42
C LEU A 12 -1.24 -8.63 -56.74
N ILE A 13 -2.14 -8.01 -57.53
CA ILE A 13 -3.22 -7.18 -56.99
C ILE A 13 -4.21 -8.02 -56.17
N GLY A 14 -4.54 -9.24 -56.62
CA GLY A 14 -5.42 -10.15 -55.87
C GLY A 14 -4.77 -10.76 -54.63
N GLY A 15 -3.44 -10.86 -54.59
CA GLY A 15 -2.69 -11.50 -53.52
C GLY A 15 -2.41 -10.62 -52.31
N ILE A 16 -2.45 -9.29 -52.44
CA ILE A 16 -2.15 -8.36 -51.32
C ILE A 16 -3.44 -8.08 -50.53
N PRO A 17 -3.56 -8.56 -49.27
CA PRO A 17 -4.80 -8.43 -48.50
C PRO A 17 -4.90 -7.06 -47.81
N ILE A 18 -5.06 -5.98 -48.58
CA ILE A 18 -5.12 -4.60 -48.06
C ILE A 18 -6.29 -4.41 -47.06
N ALA A 19 -7.40 -5.11 -47.27
CA ALA A 19 -8.58 -5.03 -46.40
C ALA A 19 -8.34 -5.64 -45.01
N MET A 20 -7.47 -6.64 -44.88
CA MET A 20 -7.29 -7.39 -43.63
C MET A 20 -6.74 -6.51 -42.51
N THR A 21 -5.79 -5.62 -42.82
CA THR A 21 -5.19 -4.70 -41.84
C THR A 21 -6.19 -3.67 -41.31
N THR A 22 -7.14 -3.25 -42.16
CA THR A 22 -8.20 -2.30 -41.79
C THR A 22 -9.24 -2.99 -40.90
N VAL A 23 -9.68 -4.19 -41.26
CA VAL A 23 -10.66 -4.95 -40.46
C VAL A 23 -10.11 -5.29 -39.08
N LEU A 24 -8.84 -5.70 -38.99
CA LEU A 24 -8.19 -5.95 -37.70
C LEU A 24 -8.17 -4.70 -36.82
N SER A 25 -7.79 -3.55 -37.39
CA SER A 25 -7.71 -2.27 -36.66
C SER A 25 -9.07 -1.84 -36.13
N VAL A 26 -10.13 -1.94 -36.93
CA VAL A 26 -11.50 -1.61 -36.49
C VAL A 26 -11.98 -2.57 -35.40
N THR A 27 -11.72 -3.87 -35.55
CA THR A 27 -12.12 -4.88 -34.58
C THR A 27 -11.45 -4.65 -33.22
N LEU A 28 -10.14 -4.38 -33.21
CA LEU A 28 -9.42 -4.09 -31.97
C LEU A 28 -9.86 -2.75 -31.35
N ALA A 29 -10.19 -1.74 -32.16
CA ALA A 29 -10.73 -0.46 -31.65
C ALA A 29 -12.11 -0.65 -30.98
N VAL A 30 -13.00 -1.43 -31.59
CA VAL A 30 -14.28 -1.81 -30.98
C VAL A 30 -14.06 -2.62 -29.69
N GLY A 31 -13.10 -3.55 -29.70
CA GLY A 31 -12.69 -4.30 -28.51
C GLY A 31 -12.20 -3.38 -27.38
N ALA A 32 -11.38 -2.37 -27.68
CA ALA A 32 -10.92 -1.38 -26.72
C ALA A 32 -12.08 -0.60 -26.09
N GLN A 33 -13.08 -0.20 -26.90
CA GLN A 33 -14.28 0.47 -26.39
C GLN A 33 -15.08 -0.44 -25.45
N GLN A 34 -15.15 -1.74 -25.74
CA GLN A 34 -15.82 -2.70 -24.88
C GLN A 34 -15.06 -2.91 -23.56
N PHE A 35 -13.73 -2.99 -23.56
CA PHE A 35 -12.92 -3.04 -22.33
C PHE A 35 -13.13 -1.84 -21.43
N ALA A 36 -13.27 -0.64 -22.00
CA ALA A 36 -13.54 0.57 -21.23
C ALA A 36 -14.88 0.49 -20.45
N LYS A 37 -15.91 -0.16 -21.02
CA LYS A 37 -17.18 -0.41 -20.30
C LYS A 37 -17.00 -1.33 -19.09
N TYR A 38 -16.03 -2.23 -19.13
CA TYR A 38 -15.65 -3.11 -18.01
C TYR A 38 -14.60 -2.48 -17.07
N LYS A 39 -14.41 -1.15 -17.12
CA LYS A 39 -13.43 -0.41 -16.31
C LYS A 39 -11.96 -0.78 -16.57
N ALA A 40 -11.65 -1.40 -17.71
CA ALA A 40 -10.29 -1.66 -18.16
C ALA A 40 -9.90 -0.65 -19.23
N ILE A 41 -8.96 0.25 -18.92
CA ILE A 41 -8.50 1.28 -19.86
C ILE A 41 -7.33 0.73 -20.66
N VAL A 42 -7.55 0.53 -21.96
CA VAL A 42 -6.52 0.08 -22.89
C VAL A 42 -5.84 1.31 -23.51
N THR A 43 -4.55 1.50 -23.25
CA THR A 43 -3.77 2.64 -23.78
C THR A 43 -3.19 2.37 -25.17
N ARG A 44 -3.01 1.10 -25.53
CA ARG A 44 -2.46 0.65 -26.81
C ARG A 44 -3.32 -0.45 -27.39
N ILE A 45 -3.75 -0.30 -28.64
CA ILE A 45 -4.62 -1.28 -29.32
C ILE A 45 -3.95 -2.66 -29.42
N THR A 46 -2.62 -2.70 -29.59
CA THR A 46 -1.82 -3.94 -29.63
C THR A 46 -1.83 -4.70 -28.31
N ALA A 47 -2.07 -4.04 -27.17
CA ALA A 47 -2.12 -4.70 -25.87
C ALA A 47 -3.28 -5.69 -25.75
N ILE A 48 -4.34 -5.53 -26.56
CA ILE A 48 -5.47 -6.47 -26.61
C ILE A 48 -5.03 -7.82 -27.17
N GLU A 49 -4.18 -7.80 -28.20
CA GLU A 49 -3.65 -9.01 -28.82
C GLU A 49 -2.66 -9.71 -27.89
N GLU A 50 -1.76 -8.95 -27.25
CA GLU A 50 -0.84 -9.47 -26.24
C GLU A 50 -1.61 -10.11 -25.07
N LEU A 51 -2.67 -9.45 -24.58
CA LEU A 51 -3.52 -9.97 -23.50
C LEU A 51 -4.20 -11.29 -23.88
N ALA A 52 -4.60 -11.48 -25.13
CA ALA A 52 -5.20 -12.72 -25.61
C ALA A 52 -4.21 -13.90 -25.59
N GLY A 53 -2.90 -13.63 -25.65
CA GLY A 53 -1.83 -14.62 -25.57
C GLY A 53 -1.25 -14.86 -24.16
N VAL A 54 -1.72 -14.12 -23.14
CA VAL A 54 -1.19 -14.25 -21.78
C VAL A 54 -1.61 -15.60 -21.15
N THR A 55 -0.62 -16.36 -20.69
CA THR A 55 -0.82 -17.61 -19.94
C THR A 55 -0.53 -17.47 -18.45
N ILE A 56 0.31 -16.50 -18.06
CA ILE A 56 0.68 -16.22 -16.67
C ILE A 56 0.32 -14.79 -16.33
N LEU A 57 -0.55 -14.61 -15.34
CA LEU A 57 -0.92 -13.31 -14.80
C LEU A 57 -0.23 -13.09 -13.45
N CYS A 58 0.78 -12.23 -13.42
CA CYS A 58 1.39 -11.77 -12.18
C CYS A 58 0.60 -10.57 -11.64
N SER A 59 -0.36 -10.82 -10.76
CA SER A 59 -1.07 -9.76 -10.06
C SER A 59 -0.35 -9.40 -8.76
N ASP A 60 -0.11 -8.10 -8.55
CA ASP A 60 0.30 -7.61 -7.23
C ASP A 60 -0.85 -7.79 -6.22
N LYS A 61 -0.53 -8.09 -4.96
CA LYS A 61 -1.53 -8.34 -3.92
C LYS A 61 -2.18 -7.03 -3.47
N THR A 62 -1.36 -6.04 -3.14
CA THR A 62 -1.81 -4.80 -2.51
C THR A 62 -2.46 -3.89 -3.56
N GLY A 63 -3.74 -3.58 -3.36
CA GLY A 63 -4.49 -2.68 -4.27
C GLY A 63 -5.05 -3.34 -5.52
N ASN A 64 -4.81 -4.64 -5.76
CA ASN A 64 -5.49 -5.43 -6.81
C ASN A 64 -6.30 -6.59 -6.21
N LEU A 65 -5.66 -7.51 -5.46
CA LEU A 65 -6.39 -8.58 -4.78
C LEU A 65 -7.05 -8.13 -3.49
N THR A 66 -6.38 -7.29 -2.70
CA THR A 66 -6.92 -6.81 -1.43
C THR A 66 -7.63 -5.48 -1.60
N THR A 67 -8.76 -5.32 -0.92
CA THR A 67 -9.29 -3.97 -0.72
C THR A 67 -8.33 -3.27 0.24
N ASN A 68 -7.83 -2.08 -0.11
CA ASN A 68 -6.92 -1.30 0.74
C ASN A 68 -7.67 -0.72 1.96
N LYS A 69 -8.38 -1.59 2.70
CA LYS A 69 -9.24 -1.36 3.85
C LYS A 69 -8.74 -2.26 4.96
N LEU A 70 -7.84 -1.70 5.77
CA LEU A 70 -7.26 -2.42 6.88
C LEU A 70 -8.17 -2.30 8.10
N THR A 71 -8.20 -3.36 8.91
CA THR A 71 -8.88 -3.35 10.21
C THR A 71 -7.91 -3.81 11.29
N ILE A 72 -7.93 -3.14 12.44
CA ILE A 72 -7.16 -3.52 13.62
C ILE A 72 -8.14 -4.15 14.61
N ASP A 73 -7.84 -5.37 15.04
CA ASP A 73 -8.50 -5.94 16.21
C ASP A 73 -7.72 -5.56 17.48
N LYS A 74 -8.39 -4.83 18.39
CA LYS A 74 -7.82 -4.41 19.68
C LYS A 74 -7.39 -5.60 20.53
N SER A 75 -8.02 -6.77 20.36
CA SER A 75 -7.67 -7.99 21.09
C SER A 75 -6.27 -8.53 20.71
N THR A 76 -5.81 -8.23 19.49
CA THR A 76 -4.56 -8.74 18.92
C THR A 76 -3.38 -7.81 19.18
N VAL A 77 -3.61 -6.63 19.77
CA VAL A 77 -2.56 -5.66 20.07
C VAL A 77 -1.67 -6.19 21.19
N LYS A 78 -0.43 -6.55 20.85
CA LYS A 78 0.57 -6.98 21.82
C LYS A 78 1.28 -5.77 22.39
N LYS A 79 1.23 -5.67 23.71
CA LYS A 79 1.87 -4.62 24.48
C LYS A 79 3.11 -5.18 25.15
N TYR A 80 4.15 -4.37 25.17
CA TYR A 80 5.42 -4.72 25.77
C TYR A 80 5.77 -3.82 26.96
N SER A 81 4.87 -2.93 27.34
CA SER A 81 4.97 -2.04 28.51
C SER A 81 3.61 -2.01 29.22
N ASP A 82 3.58 -1.44 30.44
CA ASP A 82 2.37 -1.31 31.26
C ASP A 82 1.35 -0.28 30.72
N VAL A 83 1.58 0.24 29.52
CA VAL A 83 0.69 1.20 28.86
C VAL A 83 -0.63 0.50 28.46
N SER A 84 -1.76 1.21 28.53
CA SER A 84 -3.05 0.62 28.12
C SER A 84 -3.11 0.46 26.59
N ALA A 85 -3.88 -0.51 26.09
CA ALA A 85 -4.03 -0.69 24.64
C ALA A 85 -4.66 0.55 23.98
N ASN A 86 -5.51 1.28 24.72
CA ASN A 86 -6.13 2.51 24.24
C ASN A 86 -5.12 3.66 24.11
N ASP A 87 -4.17 3.78 25.05
CA ASP A 87 -3.15 4.83 24.99
C ASP A 87 -2.19 4.59 23.81
N VAL A 88 -1.84 3.33 23.59
CA VAL A 88 -1.06 2.90 22.42
C VAL A 88 -1.77 3.26 21.11
N CYS A 89 -3.09 3.03 21.03
CA CYS A 89 -3.91 3.44 19.90
C CYS A 89 -3.96 4.97 19.73
N LEU A 90 -4.02 5.71 20.84
CA LEU A 90 -4.01 7.17 20.82
C LEU A 90 -2.69 7.72 20.29
N LEU A 91 -1.56 7.18 20.74
CA LEU A 91 -0.22 7.55 20.24
C LEU A 91 -0.05 7.21 18.76
N ALA A 92 -0.63 6.08 18.31
CA ALA A 92 -0.74 5.74 16.91
C ALA A 92 -1.45 6.81 16.09
N SER A 93 -2.54 7.33 16.64
CA SER A 93 -3.33 8.36 15.98
C SER A 93 -2.57 9.69 15.90
N TYR A 94 -1.67 9.98 16.85
CA TYR A 94 -0.79 11.14 16.77
C TYR A 94 0.21 11.01 15.62
N ALA A 95 0.82 9.84 15.45
CA ALA A 95 1.73 9.54 14.34
C ALA A 95 1.00 9.23 13.01
N SER A 96 -0.29 9.53 12.91
CA SER A 96 -1.09 9.33 11.71
C SER A 96 -1.63 10.66 11.19
N GLN A 97 -1.72 10.78 9.87
CA GLN A 97 -2.34 11.94 9.26
C GLN A 97 -3.85 11.88 9.45
N THR A 98 -4.47 13.04 9.70
CA THR A 98 -5.93 13.16 9.76
C THR A 98 -6.51 13.61 8.42
N GLU A 99 -5.70 14.25 7.60
CA GLU A 99 -6.04 14.74 6.26
C GLU A 99 -5.24 13.92 5.24
N ASN A 100 -5.86 13.55 4.11
CA ASN A 100 -5.25 12.68 3.09
C ASN A 100 -4.71 11.34 3.65
N GLN A 101 -5.61 10.55 4.22
CA GLN A 101 -5.27 9.35 4.97
C GLN A 101 -4.93 8.17 4.05
N ASP A 102 -3.79 7.54 4.29
CA ASP A 102 -3.51 6.20 3.79
C ASP A 102 -4.44 5.17 4.46
N ALA A 103 -4.53 3.95 3.91
CA ALA A 103 -5.37 2.90 4.47
C ALA A 103 -5.02 2.54 5.92
N ILE A 104 -3.73 2.62 6.28
CA ILE A 104 -3.22 2.43 7.63
C ILE A 104 -3.70 3.56 8.54
N ASP A 105 -3.53 4.81 8.11
CA ASP A 105 -3.89 6.01 8.88
C ASP A 105 -5.40 6.08 9.11
N SER A 106 -6.18 5.75 8.07
CA SER A 106 -7.64 5.66 8.14
C SER A 106 -8.10 4.64 9.17
N CYS A 107 -7.42 3.49 9.23
CA CYS A 107 -7.73 2.45 10.19
C CYS A 107 -7.45 2.89 11.63
N ILE A 108 -6.27 3.48 11.87
CA ILE A 108 -5.84 3.95 13.19
C ILE A 108 -6.73 5.09 13.68
N VAL A 109 -6.98 6.09 12.83
CA VAL A 109 -7.83 7.24 13.17
C VAL A 109 -9.29 6.80 13.34
N GLY A 110 -9.78 5.86 12.54
CA GLY A 110 -11.12 5.29 12.67
C GLY A 110 -11.33 4.57 14.00
N MET A 111 -10.31 3.93 14.54
CA MET A 111 -10.37 3.20 15.81
C MET A 111 -10.49 4.10 17.05
N VAL A 112 -9.88 5.29 17.00
CA VAL A 112 -9.87 6.29 18.10
C VAL A 112 -10.96 7.35 17.92
N GLY A 113 -11.32 7.64 16.67
CA GLY A 113 -12.23 8.72 16.27
C GLY A 113 -11.46 10.00 15.91
N THR A 114 -11.89 10.66 14.83
CA THR A 114 -11.21 11.84 14.24
C THR A 114 -11.02 12.98 15.22
N LYS A 115 -11.99 13.22 16.12
CA LYS A 115 -11.93 14.29 17.13
C LYS A 115 -10.98 13.99 18.30
N ALA A 116 -10.77 12.71 18.60
CA ALA A 116 -9.90 12.28 19.70
C ALA A 116 -8.43 12.17 19.25
N ALA A 117 -8.19 11.94 17.95
CA ALA A 117 -6.87 11.73 17.37
C ALA A 117 -5.88 12.90 17.47
N GLN A 118 -6.32 14.10 17.89
CA GLN A 118 -5.45 15.26 18.08
C GLN A 118 -5.65 15.95 19.43
N ARG A 119 -6.40 15.33 20.35
CA ARG A 119 -6.79 16.00 21.58
C ARG A 119 -5.61 16.10 22.53
N GLY A 120 -5.29 17.32 22.97
CA GLY A 120 -4.29 17.55 24.02
C GLY A 120 -2.84 17.61 23.53
N ILE A 121 -2.60 17.63 22.21
CA ILE A 121 -1.25 17.74 21.65
C ILE A 121 -1.11 18.97 20.74
N LYS A 122 0.04 19.64 20.82
CA LYS A 122 0.46 20.65 19.84
C LYS A 122 1.54 20.05 18.95
N ARG A 123 1.23 19.82 17.67
CA ARG A 123 2.18 19.28 16.71
C ARG A 123 3.26 20.31 16.40
N ILE A 124 4.54 19.92 16.51
CA ILE A 124 5.69 20.76 16.15
C ILE A 124 6.17 20.39 14.74
N ASP A 125 6.44 19.10 14.54
CA ASP A 125 7.01 18.57 13.31
C ASP A 125 6.37 17.22 12.99
N PHE A 126 6.10 17.00 11.71
CA PHE A 126 5.55 15.75 11.21
C PHE A 126 6.30 15.33 9.95
N LYS A 127 7.05 14.23 10.07
CA LYS A 127 7.72 13.61 8.93
C LYS A 127 6.80 12.58 8.31
N LEU A 128 6.47 12.84 7.05
CA LEU A 128 5.74 11.93 6.17
C LEU A 128 6.51 10.62 5.96
N PHE A 129 5.82 9.63 5.41
CA PHE A 129 6.39 8.31 5.19
C PHE A 129 7.58 8.38 4.23
N ASP A 130 8.74 7.91 4.70
CA ASP A 130 9.95 7.76 3.89
C ASP A 130 10.14 6.26 3.55
N PRO A 131 10.24 5.87 2.26
CA PRO A 131 10.41 4.47 1.86
C PRO A 131 11.75 3.85 2.28
N VAL A 132 12.76 4.66 2.62
CA VAL A 132 14.07 4.19 3.12
C VAL A 132 13.99 3.87 4.61
N ILE A 133 13.39 4.78 5.39
CA ILE A 133 13.22 4.62 6.85
C ILE A 133 12.05 3.67 7.15
N LYS A 134 11.11 3.54 6.22
CA LYS A 134 9.88 2.73 6.30
C LYS A 134 9.03 3.09 7.52
N GLY A 135 8.91 4.39 7.77
CA GLY A 135 8.18 4.91 8.91
C GLY A 135 7.81 6.38 8.76
N THR A 136 6.96 6.81 9.69
CA THR A 136 6.45 8.17 9.91
C THR A 136 6.81 8.59 11.32
N GLU A 137 7.10 9.86 11.51
CA GLU A 137 7.54 10.37 12.81
C GLU A 137 6.83 11.68 13.12
N ILE A 138 6.32 11.81 14.34
CA ILE A 138 5.73 13.05 14.84
C ILE A 138 6.48 13.52 16.08
N THR A 139 6.73 14.82 16.14
CA THR A 139 7.16 15.52 17.35
C THR A 139 6.04 16.45 17.80
N TYR A 140 5.57 16.29 19.03
CA TYR A 140 4.50 17.08 19.61
C TYR A 140 4.86 17.54 21.04
N ILE A 141 4.20 18.60 21.49
CA ILE A 141 4.21 19.05 22.88
C ILE A 141 2.88 18.63 23.50
N ASP A 142 2.93 17.93 24.64
CA ASP A 142 1.73 17.67 25.42
C ASP A 142 1.27 18.96 26.10
N VAL A 143 0.01 19.34 25.92
CA VAL A 143 -0.55 20.59 26.44
C VAL A 143 -0.72 20.54 27.97
N ALA A 144 -0.86 19.35 28.55
CA ALA A 144 -1.03 19.18 30.00
C ALA A 144 0.30 19.24 30.75
N THR A 145 1.36 18.60 30.22
CA THR A 145 2.67 18.54 30.88
C THR A 145 3.64 19.61 30.39
N GLY A 146 3.45 20.13 29.17
CA GLY A 146 4.38 21.02 28.50
C GLY A 146 5.65 20.31 27.98
N GLU A 147 5.72 18.98 28.07
CA GLU A 147 6.88 18.21 27.65
C GLU A 147 6.85 17.90 26.15
N MET A 148 8.04 17.86 25.55
CA MET A 148 8.20 17.51 24.14
C MET A 148 8.38 16.00 24.00
N HIS A 149 7.56 15.42 23.13
CA HIS A 149 7.48 13.99 22.92
C HIS A 149 7.59 13.67 21.44
N ARG A 150 8.24 12.54 21.13
CA ARG A 150 8.42 12.06 19.77
C ARG A 150 7.91 10.63 19.64
N VAL A 151 7.04 10.42 18.66
CA VAL A 151 6.41 9.12 18.39
C VAL A 151 6.71 8.73 16.96
N THR A 152 7.18 7.49 16.78
CA THR A 152 7.48 6.92 15.46
C THR A 152 6.56 5.75 15.21
N LYS A 153 6.00 5.69 14.00
CA LYS A 153 5.16 4.60 13.52
C LYS A 153 5.78 4.05 12.24
N GLY A 154 6.09 2.75 12.20
CA GLY A 154 6.67 2.16 11.00
C GLY A 154 6.80 0.64 11.06
N MET A 155 7.56 0.11 10.11
CA MET A 155 7.85 -1.31 10.02
C MET A 155 8.55 -1.79 11.30
N MET A 156 8.15 -2.96 11.79
CA MET A 156 8.68 -3.55 13.02
C MET A 156 10.21 -3.57 13.04
N GLY A 157 10.86 -4.18 12.04
CA GLY A 157 12.31 -4.35 12.03
C GLY A 157 13.08 -3.02 12.16
N LYS A 158 12.63 -1.97 11.46
CA LYS A 158 13.26 -0.64 11.50
C LYS A 158 12.97 0.11 12.79
N THR A 159 11.74 0.04 13.28
CA THR A 159 11.37 0.70 14.53
C THR A 159 12.08 0.05 15.72
N MET A 160 12.28 -1.28 15.69
CA MET A 160 13.02 -2.02 16.71
C MET A 160 14.52 -1.67 16.74
N GLU A 161 15.15 -1.36 15.60
CA GLU A 161 16.53 -0.85 15.57
C GLU A 161 16.70 0.45 16.38
N LEU A 162 15.63 1.26 16.48
CA LEU A 162 15.62 2.51 17.22
C LEU A 162 15.38 2.31 18.73
N CYS A 163 14.82 1.18 19.16
CA CYS A 163 14.52 0.88 20.57
C CYS A 163 15.81 0.37 21.28
N THR A 164 16.16 0.93 22.44
CA THR A 164 17.38 0.59 23.21
C THR A 164 17.19 -0.53 24.25
N TYR A 165 15.98 -1.07 24.40
CA TYR A 165 15.65 -2.10 25.38
C TYR A 165 16.19 -3.49 24.99
N ASN A 166 16.40 -4.34 26.01
CA ASN A 166 17.05 -5.65 25.96
C ASN A 166 16.58 -6.49 24.77
N LYS A 167 17.45 -6.63 23.76
CA LYS A 167 17.10 -7.26 22.47
C LYS A 167 16.83 -8.76 22.60
N THR A 168 17.25 -9.40 23.69
CA THR A 168 17.32 -10.87 23.82
C THR A 168 15.94 -11.54 23.89
N GLU A 169 14.99 -11.02 24.69
CA GLU A 169 13.64 -11.61 24.81
C GLU A 169 12.68 -11.15 23.69
N ALA A 170 12.88 -9.94 23.16
CA ALA A 170 12.10 -9.42 22.04
C ALA A 170 12.43 -10.12 20.70
N ILE A 171 13.67 -10.60 20.54
CA ILE A 171 14.09 -11.42 19.39
C ILE A 171 13.56 -12.85 19.47
N GLU A 172 13.36 -13.44 20.65
CA GLU A 172 12.69 -14.75 20.75
C GLU A 172 11.22 -14.67 20.29
N GLN A 173 10.49 -13.61 20.62
CA GLN A 173 9.13 -13.40 20.09
C GLN A 173 9.10 -13.06 18.60
N HIS A 174 10.20 -12.57 18.02
CA HIS A 174 10.36 -12.41 16.57
C HIS A 174 10.24 -13.76 15.84
N SER A 175 10.69 -14.85 16.47
CA SER A 175 10.54 -16.21 15.92
C SER A 175 9.09 -16.73 15.95
N ILE A 176 8.25 -16.25 16.88
CA ILE A 176 6.83 -16.62 16.99
C ILE A 176 5.97 -15.81 16.01
N CYS A 177 6.36 -14.57 15.70
CA CYS A 177 5.75 -13.77 14.63
C CYS A 177 6.36 -14.07 13.24
N ASN A 178 7.16 -15.13 13.11
CA ASN A 178 7.72 -15.51 11.82
C ASN A 178 6.69 -16.32 11.04
N ASN A 179 5.99 -15.63 10.13
CA ASN A 179 5.79 -16.03 8.74
C ASN A 179 4.87 -14.99 8.06
N ASN A 180 5.47 -14.11 7.26
CA ASN A 180 4.83 -13.43 6.12
C ASN A 180 3.77 -12.33 6.36
N SER A 181 3.83 -11.53 7.43
CA SER A 181 3.03 -10.30 7.49
C SER A 181 3.89 -9.04 7.46
N GLN A 182 3.92 -8.38 6.29
CA GLN A 182 4.35 -6.97 6.16
C GLN A 182 3.38 -6.00 6.88
N ASP A 183 2.33 -6.52 7.49
CA ASP A 183 1.17 -5.83 8.05
C ASP A 183 1.32 -5.59 9.58
N GLU A 184 2.56 -5.44 10.07
CA GLU A 184 2.83 -5.18 11.48
C GLU A 184 3.49 -3.81 11.67
N ILE A 185 2.82 -2.94 12.45
CA ILE A 185 3.30 -1.59 12.74
C ILE A 185 3.66 -1.50 14.21
N VAL A 186 4.84 -0.94 14.44
CA VAL A 186 5.36 -0.70 15.78
C VAL A 186 5.35 0.79 16.06
N ILE A 187 4.96 1.14 17.28
CA ILE A 187 4.94 2.51 17.76
C ILE A 187 6.02 2.68 18.81
N ARG A 188 6.81 3.73 18.68
CA ARG A 188 7.76 4.13 19.72
C ARG A 188 7.17 5.24 20.59
N LEU A 189 7.26 5.05 21.90
CA LEU A 189 6.87 6.01 22.93
C LEU A 189 7.94 7.08 23.20
N PRO A 190 7.56 8.25 23.72
CA PRO A 190 8.43 9.41 23.78
C PRO A 190 9.48 9.43 24.90
N ASP A 191 9.36 8.56 25.91
CA ASP A 191 10.36 8.44 26.97
C ASP A 191 11.25 7.21 26.79
N CYS A 192 12.54 7.47 26.62
CA CYS A 192 13.60 6.50 26.40
C CYS A 192 13.68 5.46 27.53
N SER A 193 13.25 4.22 27.24
CA SER A 193 13.78 2.92 27.72
C SER A 193 12.73 1.81 27.63
N HIS A 194 11.44 2.14 27.50
CA HIS A 194 10.36 1.14 27.55
C HIS A 194 9.69 0.88 26.20
N LEU A 195 9.28 -0.37 26.03
CA LEU A 195 9.07 -1.05 24.75
C LEU A 195 7.96 -0.50 23.85
N CYS A 196 8.11 -0.91 22.60
CA CYS A 196 7.43 -0.49 21.41
C CYS A 196 6.22 -1.44 21.16
N PRO A 197 4.95 -1.04 21.38
CA PRO A 197 3.78 -1.89 21.13
C PRO A 197 3.65 -2.26 19.64
N VAL A 198 3.23 -3.51 19.38
CA VAL A 198 3.07 -4.06 18.03
C VAL A 198 1.58 -4.18 17.70
N PHE A 199 1.18 -3.57 16.59
CA PHE A 199 -0.13 -3.77 15.97
C PHE A 199 -0.01 -4.82 14.88
N LYS A 200 -0.91 -5.79 14.90
CA LYS A 200 -1.14 -6.68 13.77
C LYS A 200 -2.39 -6.21 13.03
N PHE A 201 -2.23 -5.84 11.77
CA PHE A 201 -3.37 -5.50 10.91
C PHE A 201 -3.94 -6.78 10.32
N CYS A 202 -5.27 -6.91 10.35
CA CYS A 202 -5.97 -7.95 9.62
C CYS A 202 -6.51 -7.32 8.32
N GLY A 203 -5.93 -7.72 7.19
CA GLY A 203 -6.44 -7.38 5.87
C GLY A 203 -7.57 -8.32 5.47
N SER A 204 -8.69 -7.76 4.98
CA SER A 204 -9.77 -8.50 4.32
C SER A 204 -9.51 -8.58 2.82
#